data_AF-A0A847S7F3-F1
#
_entry.id   AF-A0A847S7F3-F1
#
_cell.length_a   1.000
_cell.length_b   1.000
_cell.length_c   1.000
_cell.angle_alpha   90.00
_cell.angle_beta   90.00
_cell.angle_gamma   90.00
#
_symmetry.space_group_name_H-M   'P 1'
#
loop_
_entity.id
_entity.type
_entity.pdbx_description
1 polymer ?
#
loop_
_entity_poly.entity_id
_entity_poly.type
_entity_poly.pdbx_seq_one_letter_code
_entity_poly.pdbx_strand_id
1 'polypeptide(L)'
;MGWRSGVAASALLLGLMTSGQVAAEAVDICYNYGCKVQQSVFLSNGQLQQVGRYFAKVADARSERRAVALAVGELARLMGRETPIHNDRGDNGGMESGVEGRMDCYDHAATTTNYLQLMSRQGWLRFHDVGHFVERAPLIFNYHRSAHLIERGSSDEYVVDNWFFDNGHPAVVFGLSEWLAGAWPDDLPEGQVLAVNELLPDSLGDERAVLVAAVTSTPGKTVLSDAPRTAAPATTDPYARWRVYELQP
;
A
#
# COMPACT_ATOMS: atom_id res chain seq x y z
N MET A 1 72.89 41.73 17.30
CA MET A 1 71.45 42.00 17.51
C MET A 1 70.87 42.49 16.19
N GLY A 2 69.92 41.88 15.50
CA GLY A 2 69.14 40.67 15.71
C GLY A 2 68.51 40.28 14.37
N TRP A 3 68.49 38.98 14.10
CA TRP A 3 67.86 38.33 12.94
C TRP A 3 66.33 38.38 13.11
N ARG A 4 65.56 38.74 12.07
CA ARG A 4 64.10 38.53 12.06
C ARG A 4 63.69 37.75 10.82
N SER A 5 63.60 36.43 11.02
CA SER A 5 62.95 35.48 10.12
C SER A 5 61.44 35.74 10.07
N GLY A 6 60.86 35.61 8.88
CA GLY A 6 59.43 35.79 8.63
C GLY A 6 58.55 34.63 9.10
N VAL A 7 57.25 34.81 8.89
CA VAL A 7 56.26 33.72 8.81
C VAL A 7 55.26 34.10 7.73
N ALA A 8 55.28 33.38 6.61
CA ALA A 8 54.23 33.43 5.61
C ALA A 8 53.02 32.65 6.14
N ALA A 9 51.87 33.31 6.27
CA ALA A 9 50.62 32.68 6.66
C ALA A 9 49.99 31.99 5.45
N SER A 10 50.21 30.69 5.31
CA SER A 10 49.46 29.85 4.38
C SER A 10 48.07 29.59 4.94
N ALA A 11 47.06 30.28 4.40
CA ALA A 11 45.66 29.98 4.67
C ALA A 11 45.24 28.73 3.88
N LEU A 12 45.17 27.59 4.56
CA LEU A 12 44.58 26.36 4.01
C LEU A 12 43.06 26.52 4.04
N LEU A 13 42.44 26.79 2.88
CA LEU A 13 41.00 26.70 2.71
C LEU A 13 40.62 25.21 2.56
N LEU A 14 40.24 24.58 3.67
CA LEU A 14 39.59 23.27 3.65
C LEU A 14 38.17 23.45 3.07
N GLY A 15 37.98 23.08 1.81
CA GLY A 15 36.66 22.99 1.20
C GLY A 15 35.86 21.87 1.86
N LEU A 16 34.82 22.23 2.61
CA LEU A 16 33.78 21.32 3.07
C LEU A 16 32.98 20.85 1.84
N MET A 17 33.40 19.74 1.24
CA MET A 17 32.53 18.98 0.35
C MET A 17 31.53 18.25 1.22
N THR A 18 30.41 18.90 1.51
CA THR A 18 29.23 18.23 2.07
C THR A 18 28.69 17.30 0.99
N SER A 19 29.14 16.06 1.00
CA SER A 19 28.44 14.97 0.32
C SER A 19 27.02 14.97 0.87
N GLY A 20 26.07 15.47 0.09
CA GLY A 20 24.66 15.32 0.41
C GLY A 20 24.34 13.83 0.38
N GLN A 21 24.44 13.17 1.52
CA GLN A 21 23.84 11.86 1.72
C GLN A 21 22.34 12.07 1.62
N VAL A 22 21.84 11.88 0.41
CA VAL A 22 20.42 11.88 0.18
C VAL A 22 19.87 10.62 0.85
N ALA A 23 19.14 10.81 1.94
CA ALA A 23 18.61 9.72 2.74
C ALA A 23 17.62 8.89 1.91
N ALA A 24 17.92 7.61 1.73
CA ALA A 24 16.94 6.66 1.22
C ALA A 24 15.85 6.44 2.30
N GLU A 25 14.58 6.41 1.90
CA GLU A 25 13.49 6.03 2.81
C GLU A 25 13.45 4.51 2.94
N ALA A 26 13.33 4.01 4.16
CA ALA A 26 13.13 2.59 4.40
C ALA A 26 11.64 2.29 4.57
N VAL A 27 11.23 1.15 4.04
CA VAL A 27 9.91 0.57 4.25
C VAL A 27 10.10 -0.84 4.80
N ASP A 28 9.54 -1.09 5.97
CA ASP A 28 9.51 -2.43 6.54
C ASP A 28 8.37 -3.22 5.90
N ILE A 29 8.72 -4.40 5.38
CA ILE A 29 7.75 -5.37 4.88
C ILE A 29 7.86 -6.64 5.71
N CYS A 30 6.78 -7.43 5.71
CA CYS A 30 6.83 -8.78 6.24
C CYS A 30 6.10 -9.74 5.30
N TYR A 31 6.50 -11.02 5.32
CA TYR A 31 5.93 -12.06 4.48
C TYR A 31 6.16 -13.47 5.09
N ASN A 32 5.76 -14.51 4.36
CA ASN A 32 5.81 -15.93 4.73
C ASN A 32 4.81 -16.37 5.81
N TYR A 33 3.64 -15.73 5.86
CA TYR A 33 2.50 -15.98 6.74
C TYR A 33 2.80 -15.70 8.21
N GLY A 34 2.10 -14.72 8.78
CA GLY A 34 2.26 -14.32 10.18
C GLY A 34 3.53 -13.50 10.45
N CYS A 35 4.00 -12.75 9.46
CA CYS A 35 5.24 -11.96 9.43
C CYS A 35 6.47 -12.76 9.87
N LYS A 36 6.61 -14.01 9.41
CA LYS A 36 7.77 -14.86 9.77
C LYS A 36 9.09 -14.30 9.28
N VAL A 37 9.08 -13.62 8.13
CA VAL A 37 10.21 -12.86 7.63
C VAL A 37 9.85 -11.39 7.66
N GLN A 38 10.76 -10.57 8.18
CA GLN A 38 10.65 -9.11 8.19
C GLN A 38 11.91 -8.55 7.53
N GLN A 39 11.74 -7.58 6.65
CA GLN A 39 12.83 -6.99 5.90
C GLN A 39 12.57 -5.50 5.65
N SER A 40 13.58 -4.67 5.90
CA SER A 40 13.56 -3.27 5.47
C SER A 40 14.08 -3.17 4.04
N VAL A 41 13.31 -2.51 3.18
CA VAL A 41 13.69 -2.23 1.78
C VAL A 41 13.85 -0.72 1.62
N PHE A 42 14.94 -0.30 0.99
CA PHE A 42 15.25 1.12 0.80
C PHE A 42 14.76 1.60 -0.57
N LEU A 43 14.02 2.70 -0.56
CA LEU A 43 13.57 3.41 -1.75
C LEU A 43 14.54 4.54 -2.08
N SER A 44 15.03 4.53 -3.31
CA SER A 44 15.74 5.67 -3.91
C SER A 44 14.79 6.85 -4.13
N ASN A 45 15.35 8.05 -4.27
CA ASN A 45 14.57 9.23 -4.66
C ASN A 45 13.79 9.05 -5.96
N GLY A 46 14.35 8.34 -6.94
CA GLY A 46 13.67 8.09 -8.21
C GLY A 46 12.40 7.27 -8.00
N GLN A 47 12.48 6.25 -7.15
CA GLN A 47 11.33 5.42 -6.79
C GLN A 47 10.31 6.20 -5.94
N LEU A 48 10.75 7.02 -4.98
CA LEU A 48 9.84 7.90 -4.22
C LEU A 48 9.12 8.90 -5.13
N GLN A 49 9.83 9.50 -6.08
CA GLN A 49 9.22 10.39 -7.08
C GLN A 49 8.24 9.65 -7.99
N GLN A 50 8.55 8.42 -8.38
CA GLN A 50 7.66 7.57 -9.17
C GLN A 50 6.34 7.34 -8.44
N VAL A 51 6.37 6.95 -7.16
CA VAL A 51 5.16 6.76 -6.34
C VAL A 51 4.43 8.08 -6.09
N GLY A 52 5.16 9.15 -5.76
CA GLY A 52 4.58 10.46 -5.45
C GLY A 52 3.79 11.10 -6.61
N ARG A 53 4.04 10.70 -7.86
CA ARG A 53 3.31 11.19 -9.05
C ARG A 53 1.81 10.91 -8.98
N TYR A 54 1.38 9.83 -8.32
CA TYR A 54 -0.05 9.54 -8.16
C TYR A 54 -0.79 10.62 -7.36
N PHE A 55 -0.08 11.34 -6.49
CA PHE A 55 -0.65 12.36 -5.61
C PHE A 55 -0.63 13.78 -6.21
N ALA A 56 0.01 13.98 -7.37
CA ALA A 56 0.25 15.31 -7.94
C ALA A 56 -1.04 16.09 -8.30
N LYS A 57 -2.14 15.39 -8.58
CA LYS A 57 -3.44 15.98 -8.97
C LYS A 57 -4.56 15.66 -7.97
N VAL A 58 -4.22 15.21 -6.76
CA VAL A 58 -5.20 14.95 -5.70
C VAL A 58 -5.85 16.27 -5.28
N ALA A 59 -7.18 16.35 -5.46
CA ALA A 59 -7.99 17.54 -5.22
C ALA A 59 -9.00 17.36 -4.08
N ASP A 60 -9.36 16.12 -3.79
CA ASP A 60 -10.35 15.73 -2.79
C ASP A 60 -10.05 14.33 -2.21
N ALA A 61 -10.75 13.97 -1.14
CA ALA A 61 -10.59 12.68 -0.46
C ALA A 61 -10.79 11.47 -1.39
N ARG A 62 -11.78 11.54 -2.29
CA ARG A 62 -12.03 10.46 -3.25
C ARG A 62 -10.83 10.26 -4.19
N SER A 63 -10.26 11.34 -4.73
CA SER A 63 -9.09 11.30 -5.59
C SER A 63 -7.83 10.82 -4.84
N GLU A 64 -7.71 11.15 -3.56
CA GLU A 64 -6.63 10.63 -2.70
C GLU A 64 -6.72 9.12 -2.52
N ARG A 65 -7.91 8.57 -2.24
CA ARG A 65 -8.09 7.10 -2.14
C ARG A 65 -7.70 6.36 -3.42
N ARG A 66 -8.00 6.94 -4.58
CA ARG A 66 -7.55 6.39 -5.87
C ARG A 66 -6.03 6.43 -6.02
N ALA A 67 -5.39 7.54 -5.60
CA ALA A 67 -3.93 7.65 -5.61
C ALA A 67 -3.27 6.64 -4.66
N VAL A 68 -3.83 6.46 -3.46
CA VAL A 68 -3.37 5.46 -2.47
C VAL A 68 -3.39 4.06 -3.06
N ALA A 69 -4.50 3.65 -3.68
CA ALA A 69 -4.64 2.33 -4.28
C ALA A 69 -3.54 2.02 -5.31
N LEU A 70 -3.27 2.98 -6.22
CA LEU A 70 -2.22 2.87 -7.23
C LEU A 70 -0.82 2.87 -6.59
N ALA A 71 -0.61 3.72 -5.59
CA ALA A 71 0.66 3.82 -4.89
C ALA A 71 1.00 2.55 -4.08
N VAL A 72 0.02 1.89 -3.47
CA VAL A 72 0.20 0.59 -2.80
C VAL A 72 0.64 -0.48 -3.79
N GLY A 73 -0.01 -0.59 -4.95
CA GLY A 73 0.40 -1.53 -6.00
C GLY A 73 1.80 -1.26 -6.50
N GLU A 74 2.13 0.01 -6.74
CA GLU A 74 3.47 0.40 -7.19
C GLU A 74 4.55 0.11 -6.15
N LEU A 75 4.29 0.37 -4.86
CA LEU A 75 5.21 0.02 -3.78
C LEU A 75 5.39 -1.50 -3.69
N ALA A 76 4.32 -2.29 -3.72
CA ALA A 76 4.39 -3.75 -3.73
C ALA A 76 5.22 -4.30 -4.92
N ARG A 77 5.07 -3.69 -6.10
CA ARG A 77 5.87 -3.99 -7.29
C ARG A 77 7.35 -3.64 -7.11
N LEU A 78 7.66 -2.53 -6.44
CA LEU A 78 9.04 -2.12 -6.13
C LEU A 78 9.67 -3.06 -5.08
N MET A 79 8.95 -3.41 -4.03
CA MET A 79 9.40 -4.34 -3.00
C MET A 79 9.68 -5.72 -3.59
N GLY A 80 8.78 -6.22 -4.45
CA GLY A 80 8.94 -7.51 -5.14
C GLY A 80 10.14 -7.60 -6.09
N ARG A 81 10.79 -6.48 -6.47
CA ARG A 81 12.06 -6.52 -7.22
C ARG A 81 13.25 -6.94 -6.35
N GLU A 82 13.20 -6.62 -5.07
CA GLU A 82 14.29 -6.83 -4.12
C GLU A 82 14.01 -7.99 -3.15
N THR A 83 12.77 -8.48 -3.12
CA THR A 83 12.33 -9.51 -2.18
C THR A 83 11.50 -10.60 -2.86
N PRO A 84 11.34 -11.78 -2.23
CA PRO A 84 10.56 -12.88 -2.79
C PRO A 84 9.05 -12.60 -2.93
N ILE A 85 8.53 -11.49 -2.42
CA ILE A 85 7.08 -11.22 -2.42
C ILE A 85 6.48 -11.08 -3.83
N HIS A 86 7.30 -10.98 -4.88
CA HIS A 86 6.81 -11.11 -6.26
C HIS A 86 6.14 -12.45 -6.57
N ASN A 87 6.36 -13.48 -5.74
CA ASN A 87 5.72 -14.78 -5.88
C ASN A 87 4.34 -14.86 -5.21
N ASP A 88 3.96 -13.83 -4.44
CA ASP A 88 2.68 -13.76 -3.75
C ASP A 88 1.49 -13.71 -4.71
N ARG A 89 0.43 -14.44 -4.36
CA ARG A 89 -0.76 -14.65 -5.18
C ARG A 89 -1.99 -14.14 -4.45
N GLY A 90 -2.93 -13.57 -5.20
CA GLY A 90 -4.16 -13.06 -4.62
C GLY A 90 -5.09 -14.15 -4.06
N ASP A 91 -6.00 -13.77 -3.15
CA ASP A 91 -7.14 -14.59 -2.68
C ASP A 91 -6.74 -15.84 -1.86
N ASN A 92 -5.44 -16.19 -1.80
CA ASN A 92 -4.78 -17.34 -1.16
C ASN A 92 -5.55 -18.67 -1.08
N GLY A 93 -6.49 -18.90 -2.00
CA GLY A 93 -7.29 -20.11 -2.17
C GLY A 93 -6.57 -21.24 -2.94
N GLY A 94 -5.27 -21.42 -2.72
CA GLY A 94 -4.42 -22.40 -3.43
C GLY A 94 -3.42 -23.15 -2.52
N MET A 95 -2.65 -24.10 -3.09
CA MET A 95 -1.55 -24.80 -2.41
C MET A 95 -0.29 -23.93 -2.34
N GLU A 96 -0.35 -22.90 -1.49
CA GLU A 96 0.72 -21.93 -1.21
C GLU A 96 1.91 -22.52 -0.41
N SER A 97 1.80 -23.79 0.03
CA SER A 97 2.83 -24.45 0.84
C SER A 97 4.16 -24.54 0.10
N GLY A 98 5.22 -23.97 0.69
CA GLY A 98 6.56 -23.95 0.12
C GLY A 98 6.85 -22.79 -0.85
N VAL A 99 5.87 -21.95 -1.19
CA VAL A 99 6.11 -20.69 -1.92
C VAL A 99 6.81 -19.70 -0.99
N GLU A 100 7.99 -19.24 -1.37
CA GLU A 100 8.74 -18.20 -0.65
C GLU A 100 8.25 -16.82 -1.09
N GLY A 101 7.92 -15.96 -0.14
CA GLY A 101 7.39 -14.62 -0.40
C GLY A 101 5.88 -14.51 -0.34
N ARG A 102 5.14 -15.61 -0.21
CA ARG A 102 3.68 -15.59 -0.02
C ARG A 102 3.27 -14.74 1.19
N MET A 103 2.12 -14.10 1.11
CA MET A 103 1.64 -13.17 2.13
C MET A 103 0.20 -13.50 2.53
N ASP A 104 -0.04 -13.75 3.82
CA ASP A 104 -1.43 -13.87 4.30
C ASP A 104 -2.07 -12.50 4.58
N CYS A 105 -3.34 -12.47 5.00
CA CYS A 105 -4.02 -11.22 5.31
C CYS A 105 -3.30 -10.37 6.37
N TYR A 106 -2.56 -10.99 7.29
CA TYR A 106 -1.81 -10.27 8.30
C TYR A 106 -0.56 -9.62 7.69
N ASP A 107 0.17 -10.36 6.86
CA ASP A 107 1.35 -9.85 6.13
C ASP A 107 0.98 -8.64 5.26
N HIS A 108 -0.13 -8.73 4.53
CA HIS A 108 -0.66 -7.62 3.73
C HIS A 108 -1.08 -6.44 4.61
N ALA A 109 -1.85 -6.66 5.67
CA ALA A 109 -2.31 -5.57 6.53
C ALA A 109 -1.14 -4.81 7.16
N ALA A 110 -0.14 -5.51 7.67
CA ALA A 110 1.06 -4.92 8.27
C ALA A 110 1.88 -4.15 7.24
N THR A 111 2.23 -4.80 6.12
CA THR A 111 3.06 -4.21 5.06
C THR A 111 2.37 -3.01 4.42
N THR A 112 1.08 -3.11 4.10
CA THR A 112 0.32 -2.00 3.51
C THR A 112 0.16 -0.85 4.49
N THR A 113 0.04 -1.10 5.79
CA THR A 113 0.05 0.00 6.76
C THR A 113 1.38 0.73 6.79
N ASN A 114 2.51 0.03 6.64
CA ASN A 114 3.82 0.68 6.51
C ASN A 114 3.92 1.51 5.21
N TYR A 115 3.30 1.07 4.12
CA TYR A 115 3.16 1.90 2.91
C TYR A 115 2.36 3.17 3.18
N LEU A 116 1.21 3.07 3.84
CA LEU A 116 0.40 4.25 4.18
C LEU A 116 1.15 5.21 5.11
N GLN A 117 1.92 4.68 6.07
CA GLN A 117 2.78 5.48 6.95
C GLN A 117 3.89 6.19 6.17
N LEU A 118 4.51 5.54 5.18
CA LEU A 118 5.42 6.22 4.25
C LEU A 118 4.72 7.38 3.55
N MET A 119 3.54 7.15 2.95
CA MET A 119 2.78 8.20 2.24
C MET A 119 2.42 9.38 3.16
N SER A 120 2.08 9.09 4.43
CA SER A 120 1.82 10.09 5.46
C SER A 120 3.07 10.93 5.76
N ARG A 121 4.22 10.29 6.02
CA ARG A 121 5.51 10.99 6.28
C ARG A 121 5.98 11.83 5.10
N GLN A 122 5.70 11.39 3.88
CA GLN A 122 5.99 12.12 2.65
C GLN A 122 5.02 13.30 2.40
N GLY A 123 3.99 13.46 3.25
CA GLY A 123 3.00 14.54 3.13
C GLY A 123 2.03 14.35 1.96
N TRP A 124 1.92 13.13 1.42
CA TRP A 124 1.04 12.84 0.29
C TRP A 124 -0.44 12.68 0.71
N LEU A 125 -0.69 12.32 1.97
CA LEU A 125 -2.03 12.19 2.54
C LEU A 125 -2.51 13.54 3.12
N ARG A 126 -3.33 14.25 2.35
CA ARG A 126 -3.94 15.54 2.69
C ARG A 126 -5.31 15.38 3.31
N PHE A 127 -6.06 14.36 2.90
CA PHE A 127 -7.46 14.16 3.27
C PHE A 127 -7.68 13.00 4.25
N HIS A 128 -6.70 12.13 4.45
CA HIS A 128 -6.82 11.00 5.37
C HIS A 128 -5.68 10.92 6.39
N ASP A 129 -6.00 10.35 7.54
CA ASP A 129 -5.04 9.85 8.53
C ASP A 129 -4.95 8.32 8.44
N VAL A 130 -3.80 7.78 8.85
CA VAL A 130 -3.59 6.32 8.86
C VAL A 130 -4.03 5.77 10.22
N GLY A 131 -5.00 4.86 10.20
CA GLY A 131 -5.49 4.18 11.40
C GLY A 131 -4.72 2.90 11.72
N HIS A 132 -5.06 2.28 12.86
CA HIS A 132 -4.68 0.89 13.14
C HIS A 132 -5.41 -0.04 12.16
N PHE A 133 -4.79 -1.18 11.84
CA PHE A 133 -5.40 -2.19 10.98
C PHE A 133 -6.75 -2.63 11.55
N VAL A 134 -7.69 -2.90 10.66
CA VAL A 134 -9.03 -3.39 11.03
C VAL A 134 -9.14 -4.88 10.73
N GLU A 135 -10.07 -5.53 11.41
CA GLU A 135 -10.35 -6.96 11.24
C GLU A 135 -11.84 -7.20 10.98
N ARG A 136 -12.13 -8.19 10.14
CA ARG A 136 -13.48 -8.72 9.94
C ARG A 136 -13.47 -10.24 10.12
N ALA A 137 -14.61 -10.76 10.57
CA ALA A 137 -14.89 -12.19 10.60
C ALA A 137 -16.36 -12.44 10.23
N PRO A 138 -16.79 -12.09 8.99
CA PRO A 138 -18.15 -12.38 8.55
C PRO A 138 -18.37 -13.89 8.66
N LEU A 139 -19.45 -14.29 9.33
CA LEU A 139 -19.82 -15.68 9.57
C LEU A 139 -18.78 -16.52 10.35
N ILE A 140 -17.92 -15.90 11.17
CA ILE A 140 -16.95 -16.56 12.08
C ILE A 140 -15.77 -17.26 11.38
N PHE A 141 -15.87 -17.62 10.09
CA PHE A 141 -14.83 -18.39 9.37
C PHE A 141 -13.99 -17.59 8.36
N ASN A 142 -14.40 -16.39 7.95
CA ASN A 142 -13.69 -15.56 6.97
C ASN A 142 -12.87 -14.46 7.66
N TYR A 143 -11.97 -14.86 8.56
CA TYR A 143 -11.11 -13.91 9.24
C TYR A 143 -10.21 -13.18 8.24
N HIS A 144 -10.26 -11.85 8.25
CA HIS A 144 -9.45 -11.03 7.37
C HIS A 144 -9.01 -9.75 8.08
N ARG A 145 -7.78 -9.32 7.82
CA ARG A 145 -7.20 -8.07 8.32
C ARG A 145 -6.80 -7.19 7.15
N SER A 146 -6.89 -5.87 7.32
CA SER A 146 -6.45 -4.94 6.28
C SER A 146 -6.10 -3.57 6.82
N ALA A 147 -5.38 -2.78 6.02
CA ALA A 147 -4.93 -1.44 6.38
C ALA A 147 -6.09 -0.44 6.36
N HIS A 148 -5.97 0.63 7.14
CA HIS A 148 -7.09 1.51 7.48
C HIS A 148 -6.75 2.99 7.25
N LEU A 149 -7.66 3.70 6.60
CA LEU A 149 -7.65 5.15 6.43
C LEU A 149 -8.87 5.79 7.06
N ILE A 150 -8.67 6.93 7.73
CA ILE A 150 -9.72 7.73 8.35
C ILE A 150 -9.78 9.07 7.62
N GLU A 151 -10.93 9.41 7.04
CA GLU A 151 -11.11 10.68 6.32
C GLU A 151 -11.22 11.85 7.31
N ARG A 152 -10.43 12.89 7.05
CA ARG A 152 -10.43 14.13 7.83
C ARG A 152 -11.71 14.92 7.54
N GLY A 153 -12.42 15.29 8.60
CA GLY A 153 -13.58 16.17 8.53
C GLY A 153 -14.92 15.47 8.31
N SER A 154 -14.96 14.17 8.01
CA SER A 154 -16.20 13.41 7.83
C SER A 154 -16.33 12.16 8.73
N SER A 155 -15.29 11.77 9.48
CA SER A 155 -15.25 10.51 10.26
C SER A 155 -15.52 9.25 9.42
N ASP A 156 -15.51 9.36 8.09
CA ASP A 156 -15.66 8.22 7.20
C ASP A 156 -14.38 7.36 7.24
N GLU A 157 -14.56 6.06 7.41
CA GLU A 157 -13.47 5.09 7.51
C GLU A 157 -13.40 4.21 6.27
N TYR A 158 -12.18 3.90 5.83
CA TYR A 158 -11.90 3.17 4.60
C TYR A 158 -10.85 2.10 4.78
N VAL A 159 -11.01 0.99 4.08
CA VAL A 159 -10.06 -0.14 4.10
C VAL A 159 -9.25 -0.15 2.81
N VAL A 160 -7.93 -0.28 2.92
CA VAL A 160 -7.01 -0.38 1.77
C VAL A 160 -6.42 -1.79 1.71
N ASP A 161 -6.91 -2.58 0.77
CA ASP A 161 -6.70 -4.03 0.76
C ASP A 161 -6.09 -4.51 -0.56
N ASN A 162 -4.85 -5.00 -0.49
CA ASN A 162 -4.10 -5.52 -1.64
C ASN A 162 -3.96 -7.05 -1.62
N TRP A 163 -4.76 -7.76 -0.83
CA TRP A 163 -4.72 -9.22 -0.73
C TRP A 163 -5.47 -9.96 -1.85
N PHE A 164 -6.41 -9.30 -2.53
CA PHE A 164 -7.30 -9.95 -3.50
C PHE A 164 -6.64 -10.37 -4.82
N PHE A 165 -5.50 -9.78 -5.17
CA PHE A 165 -4.84 -9.95 -6.45
C PHE A 165 -3.35 -10.24 -6.25
N ASP A 166 -2.68 -10.71 -7.30
CA ASP A 166 -1.24 -10.98 -7.27
C ASP A 166 -0.42 -9.72 -6.92
N ASN A 167 0.79 -9.93 -6.40
CA ASN A 167 1.65 -8.82 -5.96
C ASN A 167 1.86 -7.76 -7.06
N GLY A 168 1.71 -6.50 -6.67
CA GLY A 168 1.93 -5.35 -7.54
C GLY A 168 0.65 -4.81 -8.22
N HIS A 169 -0.48 -5.50 -8.08
CA HIS A 169 -1.76 -4.94 -8.46
C HIS A 169 -2.16 -3.78 -7.53
N PRO A 170 -2.91 -2.78 -8.03
CA PRO A 170 -3.48 -1.74 -7.18
C PRO A 170 -4.32 -2.34 -6.04
N ALA A 171 -4.26 -1.71 -4.88
CA ALA A 171 -5.14 -2.08 -3.77
C ALA A 171 -6.60 -1.73 -4.08
N VAL A 172 -7.52 -2.45 -3.46
CA VAL A 172 -8.95 -2.10 -3.48
C VAL A 172 -9.26 -1.27 -2.25
N VAL A 173 -10.02 -0.18 -2.43
CA VAL A 173 -10.40 0.71 -1.33
C VAL A 173 -11.90 0.65 -1.08
N PHE A 174 -12.28 0.07 0.05
CA PHE A 174 -13.67 -0.11 0.47
C PHE A 174 -14.06 0.94 1.50
N GLY A 175 -15.35 1.28 1.60
CA GLY A 175 -15.87 1.83 2.86
C GLY A 175 -15.78 0.77 3.96
N LEU A 176 -15.43 1.17 5.19
CA LEU A 176 -15.24 0.23 6.30
C LEU A 176 -16.50 -0.63 6.53
N SER A 177 -17.70 -0.04 6.50
CA SER A 177 -18.96 -0.75 6.71
C SER A 177 -19.22 -1.82 5.64
N GLU A 178 -18.94 -1.52 4.37
CA GLU A 178 -19.08 -2.46 3.25
C GLU A 178 -18.09 -3.61 3.37
N TRP A 179 -16.84 -3.30 3.71
CA TRP A 179 -15.81 -4.33 3.94
C TRP A 179 -16.18 -5.22 5.14
N LEU A 180 -16.63 -4.66 6.26
CA LEU A 180 -17.09 -5.44 7.42
C LEU A 180 -18.28 -6.35 7.08
N ALA A 181 -19.14 -5.94 6.15
CA ALA A 181 -20.26 -6.74 5.64
C ALA A 181 -19.82 -7.88 4.70
N GLY A 182 -18.55 -7.94 4.31
CA GLY A 182 -17.99 -9.00 3.49
C GLY A 182 -17.88 -8.66 2.00
N ALA A 183 -17.89 -7.37 1.63
CA ALA A 183 -17.69 -6.95 0.25
C ALA A 183 -16.42 -7.54 -0.37
N TRP A 184 -16.55 -7.88 -1.65
CA TRP A 184 -15.52 -8.36 -2.57
C TRP A 184 -15.27 -7.32 -3.68
N PRO A 185 -14.10 -7.33 -4.36
CA PRO A 185 -13.87 -6.42 -5.48
C PRO A 185 -15.01 -6.40 -6.52
N ASP A 186 -15.60 -7.54 -6.87
CA ASP A 186 -16.70 -7.61 -7.84
C ASP A 186 -18.01 -6.96 -7.37
N ASP A 187 -18.15 -6.67 -6.07
CA ASP A 187 -19.34 -6.03 -5.49
C ASP A 187 -19.28 -4.49 -5.58
N LEU A 188 -18.11 -3.93 -5.91
CA LEU A 188 -17.92 -2.49 -5.96
C LEU A 188 -18.38 -1.91 -7.31
N PRO A 189 -19.01 -0.72 -7.34
CA PRO A 189 -19.27 0.01 -8.58
C PRO A 189 -17.99 0.19 -9.40
N GLU A 190 -18.08 0.22 -10.73
CA GLU A 190 -16.94 0.31 -11.67
C GLU A 190 -15.94 1.46 -11.40
N GLY A 191 -16.33 2.48 -10.62
CA GLY A 191 -15.46 3.59 -10.20
C GLY A 191 -14.80 3.45 -8.82
N GLN A 192 -15.03 2.34 -8.11
CA GLN A 192 -14.41 1.98 -6.82
C GLN A 192 -13.53 0.72 -6.92
N VAL A 193 -13.89 -0.24 -7.78
CA VAL A 193 -12.88 -1.08 -8.42
C VAL A 193 -12.13 -0.15 -9.35
N LEU A 194 -10.85 0.10 -9.14
CA LEU A 194 -10.11 0.86 -10.14
C LEU A 194 -9.98 -0.03 -11.38
N ALA A 195 -10.96 0.04 -12.28
CA ALA A 195 -10.84 -0.48 -13.63
C ALA A 195 -9.66 0.27 -14.24
N VAL A 196 -8.54 -0.44 -14.32
CA VAL A 196 -7.18 0.03 -14.60
C VAL A 196 -7.10 0.89 -15.87
N ASN A 197 -8.10 0.76 -16.75
CA ASN A 197 -8.21 1.52 -17.99
C ASN A 197 -8.52 3.01 -17.80
N GLU A 198 -9.30 3.39 -16.78
CA GLU A 198 -9.81 4.77 -16.62
C GLU A 198 -8.88 5.70 -15.81
N LEU A 199 -7.89 5.17 -15.08
CA LEU A 199 -7.14 5.93 -14.07
C LEU A 199 -5.65 6.04 -14.30
N LEU A 200 -5.14 5.46 -15.39
CA LEU A 200 -3.75 5.65 -15.80
C LEU A 200 -3.67 6.95 -16.62
N PRO A 201 -2.96 7.99 -16.14
CA PRO A 201 -2.85 9.23 -16.88
C PRO A 201 -2.20 8.97 -18.25
N ASP A 202 -2.64 9.70 -19.29
CA ASP A 202 -2.08 9.59 -20.64
C ASP A 202 -0.55 9.76 -20.66
N SER A 203 0.01 10.44 -19.66
CA SER A 203 1.45 10.61 -19.45
C SER A 203 2.22 9.33 -19.17
N LEU A 204 1.55 8.19 -18.89
CA LEU A 204 2.20 6.90 -18.66
C LEU A 204 2.57 6.17 -19.96
N GLY A 205 2.14 6.65 -21.14
CA GLY A 205 2.57 6.11 -22.43
C GLY A 205 2.51 4.58 -22.49
N ASP A 206 3.65 3.93 -22.81
CA ASP A 206 3.76 2.47 -22.95
C ASP A 206 3.58 1.70 -21.64
N GLU A 207 3.88 2.31 -20.48
CA GLU A 207 3.66 1.68 -19.17
C GLU A 207 2.17 1.49 -18.87
N ARG A 208 1.31 2.32 -19.49
CA ARG A 208 -0.14 2.18 -19.37
C ARG A 208 -0.64 0.85 -19.90
N ALA A 209 -0.15 0.43 -21.07
CA ALA A 209 -0.56 -0.82 -21.69
C ALA A 209 -0.08 -2.04 -20.89
N VAL A 210 1.11 -1.96 -20.28
CA VAL A 210 1.67 -3.02 -19.43
C VAL A 210 0.86 -3.19 -18.15
N LEU A 211 0.48 -2.08 -17.50
CA LEU A 211 -0.34 -2.09 -16.27
C LEU A 211 -1.78 -2.56 -16.55
N VAL A 212 -2.37 -2.18 -17.68
CA VAL A 212 -3.69 -2.70 -18.11
C VAL A 212 -3.61 -4.20 -18.44
N ALA A 213 -2.57 -4.64 -19.14
CA ALA A 213 -2.38 -6.05 -19.48
C ALA A 213 -2.19 -6.93 -18.24
N ALA A 214 -1.37 -6.50 -17.27
CA ALA A 214 -1.11 -7.24 -16.04
C ALA A 214 -2.39 -7.53 -15.22
N VAL A 215 -3.35 -6.59 -15.22
CA VAL A 215 -4.60 -6.74 -14.47
C VAL A 215 -5.68 -7.53 -15.22
N THR A 216 -5.65 -7.50 -16.55
CA THR A 216 -6.60 -8.26 -17.38
C THR A 216 -6.16 -9.70 -17.65
N SER A 217 -4.87 -10.02 -17.44
CA SER A 217 -4.33 -11.36 -17.63
C SER A 217 -4.25 -12.15 -16.31
N THR A 218 -5.39 -12.56 -15.76
CA THR A 218 -5.41 -13.75 -14.89
C THR A 218 -5.75 -14.96 -15.77
N PRO A 219 -4.81 -15.86 -16.10
CA PRO A 219 -5.14 -17.09 -16.78
C PRO A 219 -5.88 -18.00 -15.78
N GLY A 220 -7.19 -18.23 -15.96
CA GLY A 220 -7.85 -19.38 -15.33
C GLY A 220 -9.25 -19.21 -14.72
N LYS A 221 -9.84 -18.02 -14.63
CA LYS A 221 -11.25 -17.90 -14.16
C LYS A 221 -12.22 -17.85 -15.34
N THR A 222 -12.57 -19.04 -15.84
CA THR A 222 -13.82 -19.23 -16.58
C THR A 222 -14.96 -18.79 -15.66
N VAL A 223 -15.75 -17.82 -16.11
CA VAL A 223 -16.93 -17.31 -15.42
C VAL A 223 -17.89 -18.47 -15.15
N LEU A 224 -17.95 -18.94 -13.89
CA LEU A 224 -18.98 -19.86 -13.43
C LEU A 224 -20.07 -19.06 -12.71
N SER A 225 -21.02 -18.60 -13.54
CA SER A 225 -22.46 -18.43 -13.31
C SER A 225 -22.98 -17.82 -11.99
N ASP A 226 -23.51 -16.59 -12.10
CA ASP A 226 -24.92 -16.21 -11.84
C ASP A 226 -25.71 -16.91 -10.72
N ALA A 227 -25.21 -16.86 -9.48
CA ALA A 227 -26.06 -17.05 -8.30
C ALA A 227 -26.06 -15.77 -7.44
N PRO A 228 -27.20 -15.06 -7.29
CA PRO A 228 -27.27 -13.87 -6.44
C PRO A 228 -27.05 -14.29 -4.98
N ARG A 229 -25.96 -13.81 -4.36
CA ARG A 229 -25.77 -13.92 -2.91
C ARG A 229 -26.71 -12.92 -2.25
N THR A 230 -27.70 -13.43 -1.54
CA THR A 230 -28.70 -12.61 -0.85
C THR A 230 -28.06 -11.88 0.34
N ALA A 231 -28.27 -10.57 0.42
CA ALA A 231 -27.82 -9.74 1.53
C ALA A 231 -28.50 -10.17 2.85
N ALA A 232 -27.72 -10.29 3.93
CA ALA A 232 -28.23 -10.54 5.27
C ALA A 232 -28.87 -9.26 5.87
N PRO A 233 -29.91 -9.38 6.72
CA PRO A 233 -30.66 -8.22 7.22
C PRO A 233 -29.88 -7.44 8.29
N ALA A 234 -30.03 -6.11 8.26
CA ALA A 234 -29.43 -5.17 9.19
C ALA A 234 -30.00 -5.32 10.61
N THR A 235 -29.14 -5.45 11.61
CA THR A 235 -29.50 -5.36 13.04
C THR A 235 -28.85 -4.14 13.69
N THR A 236 -29.55 -3.61 14.69
CA THR A 236 -29.28 -2.34 15.38
C THR A 236 -28.08 -2.44 16.33
N ASP A 237 -27.13 -1.53 16.13
CA ASP A 237 -25.80 -1.38 16.75
C ASP A 237 -24.78 -2.51 16.48
N PRO A 238 -24.14 -2.50 15.29
CA PRO A 238 -23.18 -3.52 14.88
C PRO A 238 -21.76 -3.33 15.45
N TYR A 239 -21.49 -2.30 16.27
CA TYR A 239 -20.12 -1.92 16.62
C TYR A 239 -19.65 -2.32 18.03
N ALA A 240 -20.54 -2.84 18.89
CA ALA A 240 -20.22 -3.18 20.28
C ALA A 240 -19.18 -4.32 20.48
N ARG A 241 -18.69 -4.97 19.42
CA ARG A 241 -17.80 -6.15 19.51
C ARG A 241 -16.39 -6.00 18.93
N TRP A 242 -16.03 -4.87 18.34
CA TRP A 242 -14.76 -4.72 17.62
C TRP A 242 -13.72 -4.04 18.52
N ARG A 243 -12.78 -4.84 19.05
CA ARG A 243 -11.65 -4.31 19.81
C ARG A 243 -10.61 -3.79 18.82
N VAL A 244 -10.53 -2.46 18.68
CA VAL A 244 -9.32 -1.80 18.17
C VAL A 244 -8.21 -2.15 19.16
N TYR A 245 -7.29 -3.03 18.79
CA TYR A 245 -6.15 -3.35 19.65
C TYR A 245 -5.13 -2.21 19.53
N GLU A 246 -4.93 -1.52 20.64
CA GLU A 246 -3.84 -0.58 20.86
C GLU A 246 -2.51 -1.36 20.77
N LEU A 247 -1.61 -0.93 19.89
CA LEU A 247 -0.28 -1.54 19.77
C LEU A 247 0.46 -1.35 21.10
N GLN A 248 0.86 -2.46 21.75
CA GLN A 248 1.87 -2.37 22.80
C GLN A 248 3.23 -2.02 22.17
N PRO A 249 4.04 -1.18 22.84
CA PRO A 249 5.25 -0.56 22.29
C PRO A 249 6.35 -1.56 21.93
#